data_AF-A0A924Q771-F1
#
_entry.id   AF-A0A924Q771-F1
#
_cell.length_a   1.000
_cell.length_b   1.000
_cell.length_c   1.000
_cell.angle_alpha   90.00
_cell.angle_beta   90.00
_cell.angle_gamma   90.00
#
_symmetry.space_group_name_H-M   'P 1'
#
loop_
_entity.id
_entity.type
_entity.pdbx_description
1 polymer ?
#
loop_
_entity_poly.entity_id
_entity_poly.type
_entity_poly.pdbx_seq_one_letter_code
_entity_poly.pdbx_strand_id
1 'polypeptide(L)' 'EKGWSEASVRAAMAALLLDYAPLTDMRASAAYRMQVAQNLLLRFWLESQATTEQPDPVRLF' A
#
# COMPACT_ATOMS: atom_id res chain seq x y z
N GLU A 1 8.16 8.10 19.24
CA GLU A 1 8.05 8.18 17.78
C GLU A 1 7.47 6.86 17.26
N LYS A 2 6.63 6.88 16.21
CA LYS A 2 6.24 5.63 15.54
C LYS A 2 7.34 5.26 14.56
N GLY A 3 8.08 4.19 14.83
CA GLY A 3 9.11 3.68 13.93
C GLY A 3 8.52 3.19 12.61
N TRP A 4 9.35 3.10 11.58
CA TRP A 4 8.99 2.49 10.29
C TRP A 4 8.91 0.96 10.44
N SER A 5 7.72 0.44 10.73
CA SER A 5 7.48 -0.97 11.03
C SER A 5 6.14 -1.41 10.44
N GLU A 6 5.93 -2.72 10.31
CA GLU A 6 4.68 -3.26 9.78
C GLU A 6 3.46 -2.79 10.58
N ALA A 7 3.59 -2.71 11.91
CA ALA A 7 2.51 -2.27 12.79
C ALA A 7 2.12 -0.81 12.54
N SER A 8 3.10 0.08 12.33
CA SER A 8 2.81 1.49 12.04
C SER A 8 2.20 1.66 10.64
N VAL A 9 2.65 0.85 9.67
CA VAL A 9 2.07 0.79 8.31
C VAL A 9 0.63 0.32 8.34
N ARG A 10 0.32 -0.77 9.07
CA ARG A 10 -1.05 -1.27 9.22
C ARG A 10 -1.96 -0.25 9.92
N ALA A 11 -1.44 0.46 10.91
CA ALA A 11 -2.17 1.56 11.54
C ALA A 11 -2.46 2.71 10.56
N ALA A 12 -1.51 3.05 9.68
CA ALA A 12 -1.70 4.04 8.63
C ALA A 12 -2.70 3.57 7.55
N MET A 13 -2.69 2.30 7.17
CA MET A 13 -3.70 1.72 6.26
C MET A 13 -5.12 1.89 6.82
N ALA A 14 -5.31 1.72 8.14
CA ALA A 14 -6.60 1.97 8.78
C ALA A 14 -6.96 3.46 8.79
N ALA A 15 -5.98 4.34 9.02
CA ALA A 15 -6.19 5.79 8.99
C ALA A 15 -6.66 6.32 7.61
N LEU A 16 -6.27 5.65 6.51
CA LEU A 16 -6.75 6.01 5.16
C LEU A 16 -8.28 6.04 5.06
N LEU A 17 -9.01 5.24 5.86
CA LEU A 17 -10.48 5.25 5.87
C LEU A 17 -11.06 6.59 6.37
N LEU A 18 -10.28 7.37 7.12
CA LEU A 18 -10.68 8.65 7.67
C LEU A 18 -10.26 9.81 6.76
N ASP A 19 -9.09 9.68 6.12
CA ASP A 19 -8.49 10.75 5.33
C ASP A 19 -8.92 10.76 3.86
N TYR A 20 -9.44 9.62 3.37
CA TYR A 20 -9.74 9.44 1.95
C TYR A 20 -11.07 8.72 1.72
N ALA A 21 -11.97 9.36 0.96
CA ALA A 21 -13.24 8.78 0.52
C ALA A 21 -13.28 8.66 -1.01
N PRO A 22 -12.81 7.52 -1.58
CA PRO A 22 -12.76 7.34 -3.03
C PRO A 22 -14.14 7.31 -3.69
N LEU A 23 -14.18 7.74 -4.95
CA LEU A 23 -15.36 7.69 -5.81
C LEU A 23 -15.55 6.28 -6.40
N THR A 24 -16.79 5.95 -6.76
CA THR A 24 -17.11 4.80 -7.61
C THR A 24 -17.39 5.29 -9.03
N ASP A 25 -16.76 4.69 -10.03
CA ASP A 25 -17.00 4.96 -11.45
C ASP A 25 -16.84 3.68 -12.30
N MET A 26 -16.90 3.79 -13.63
CA MET A 26 -16.74 2.65 -14.55
C MET A 26 -15.37 1.97 -14.49
N ARG A 27 -14.35 2.61 -13.90
CA ARG A 27 -13.01 2.05 -13.79
C ARG A 27 -12.85 1.22 -12.52
N ALA A 28 -13.42 1.68 -11.40
CA ALA A 28 -13.31 1.00 -10.13
C ALA A 28 -14.33 1.50 -9.10
N SER A 29 -14.73 0.59 -8.21
CA SER A 29 -15.50 0.93 -7.02
C SER A 29 -14.65 1.64 -5.97
N ALA A 30 -15.31 2.44 -5.12
CA ALA A 30 -14.69 3.08 -3.97
C ALA A 30 -13.97 2.08 -3.05
N ALA A 31 -14.62 0.95 -2.76
CA ALA A 31 -14.04 -0.12 -1.94
C ALA A 31 -12.75 -0.66 -2.55
N TYR A 32 -12.75 -0.95 -3.86
CA TYR A 32 -11.56 -1.44 -4.55
C TYR A 32 -10.42 -0.41 -4.52
N ARG A 33 -10.72 0.87 -4.74
CA ARG A 33 -9.71 1.95 -4.67
C ARG A 33 -9.11 2.08 -3.27
N MET A 34 -9.92 1.98 -2.22
CA MET A 34 -9.44 1.99 -0.84
C MET A 34 -8.51 0.80 -0.57
N GLN A 35 -8.90 -0.41 -1.00
CA GLN A 35 -8.07 -1.60 -0.85
C GLN A 35 -6.74 -1.46 -1.59
N VAL A 36 -6.75 -0.93 -2.82
CA VAL A 36 -5.52 -0.68 -3.59
C VAL A 36 -4.62 0.32 -2.87
N ALA A 37 -5.15 1.45 -2.37
CA ALA A 37 -4.36 2.44 -1.65
C ALA A 37 -3.68 1.85 -0.40
N GLN A 38 -4.42 1.07 0.39
CA GLN A 38 -3.88 0.34 1.54
C GLN A 38 -2.78 -0.64 1.14
N ASN A 39 -3.01 -1.43 0.08
CA ASN A 39 -2.04 -2.42 -0.40
C ASN A 39 -0.78 -1.77 -0.99
N LEU A 40 -0.89 -0.61 -1.66
CA LEU A 40 0.26 0.14 -2.16
C LEU A 40 1.16 0.59 -1.02
N LEU A 41 0.60 1.04 0.10
CA LEU A 41 1.39 1.42 1.27
C LEU A 41 2.11 0.21 1.89
N LEU A 42 1.43 -0.93 2.01
CA LEU A 42 2.05 -2.17 2.47
C LEU A 42 3.18 -2.64 1.54
N ARG A 43 2.93 -2.59 0.23
CA ARG A 43 3.92 -2.93 -0.80
C ARG A 43 5.15 -2.03 -0.69
N PHE A 44 4.96 -0.72 -0.56
CA PHE A 44 6.06 0.23 -0.39
C PHE A 44 6.89 -0.09 0.86
N TRP A 45 6.25 -0.43 1.98
CA TRP A 45 6.97 -0.88 3.16
C TRP A 45 7.82 -2.13 2.86
N LEU A 46 7.22 -3.18 2.28
CA LEU A 46 7.94 -4.41 1.92
C LEU A 46 9.14 -4.13 1.00
N GLU A 47 8.95 -3.28 -0.02
CA GLU A 47 10.01 -2.86 -0.94
C GLU A 47 11.12 -2.07 -0.20
N SER A 48 10.76 -1.20 0.74
CA SER A 48 11.75 -0.45 1.54
C SER A 48 12.55 -1.33 2.51
N GLN A 49 11.99 -2.46 2.96
CA GLN A 49 12.71 -3.45 3.76
C GLN A 49 13.69 -4.27 2.91
N ALA A 50 13.46 -4.36 1.59
CA ALA A 50 14.34 -5.04 0.64
C ALA A 50 15.54 -4.15 0.28
N THR A 51 16.41 -3.89 1.25
CA THR A 51 17.71 -3.25 1.00
C THR A 51 18.71 -4.31 0.54
N THR A 52 19.01 -4.29 -0.77
CA THR A 52 20.21 -4.83 -1.44
C THR A 52 20.28 -6.35 -1.68
N GLU A 53 20.75 -6.71 -2.89
CA GLU A 53 21.06 -8.07 -3.42
C GLU A 53 19.91 -8.93 -3.98
N GLN A 54 19.12 -8.41 -4.91
CA GLN A 54 18.76 -9.22 -6.08
C GLN A 54 18.30 -8.29 -7.21
N PRO A 55 18.93 -8.26 -8.40
CA PRO A 55 18.31 -7.63 -9.55
C PRO A 55 17.04 -8.44 -9.86
N ASP A 56 15.88 -7.83 -9.70
CA ASP A 56 14.59 -8.46 -10.00
C ASP A 56 14.64 -9.06 -11.41
N PRO A 57 14.38 -10.37 -11.60
CA PRO A 57 14.05 -10.85 -12.93
C PRO A 57 12.75 -10.14 -13.29
N VAL A 58 12.82 -9.30 -14.32
CA VAL A 58 11.66 -8.64 -14.92
C VAL A 58 10.54 -9.67 -15.00
N ARG A 59 9.49 -9.53 -14.16
CA ARG A 59 8.26 -10.29 -14.34
C ARG A 59 7.58 -9.71 -15.58
N LEU A 60 8.06 -10.15 -16.74
CA LEU A 60 7.24 -10.18 -17.94
C LEU A 60 6.16 -11.22 -17.69
N PHE A 61 4.94 -10.83 -18.04
CA PHE A 61 3.71 -11.61 -17.96
C PHE A 61 3.91 -13.09 -18.32
#